data_AF-A0A7S2AFB9-F1
#
_entry.id   AF-A0A7S2AFB9-F1
#
_cell.length_a   1.000
_cell.length_b   1.000
_cell.length_c   1.000
_cell.angle_alpha   90.00
_cell.angle_beta   90.00
_cell.angle_gamma   90.00
#
_symmetry.space_group_name_H-M   'P 1'
#
loop_
_entity.id
_entity.type
_entity.pdbx_description
1 polymer ?
#
loop_
_entity_poly.entity_id
_entity_poly.type
_entity_poly.pdbx_seq_one_letter_code
_entity_poly.pdbx_strand_id
1 'polypeptide(L)'
;NVAREAPAANFLICAGGKMELDQGVLGHVLAFVNDPRGSTCCRHWNAYLRKSLELDWKISFGAAMYQHGSLDYHHASVLAEGTDFEQQVAYHFLFLSPHSWRMECSVTAVHFANTKQRTGTWTVVGDKICCKPGCAKISEEPTHVRGSSDFEIPVADILSGDTGSVDLIRPWEYGVRGLPAPGEEPERATLQSALPRRAALDAAFQAAEGARYVRIDGELQEV
;
A
#
# COMPACT_ATOMS: atom_id res chain seq x y z
N ASN A 1 39.90 33.80 13.11
CA ASN A 1 39.58 32.56 13.83
C ASN A 1 38.38 32.78 14.72
N VAL A 2 37.18 32.64 14.15
CA VAL A 2 35.93 32.60 14.92
C VAL A 2 35.59 31.13 15.02
N ALA A 3 35.76 30.55 16.21
CA ALA A 3 35.30 29.20 16.49
C ALA A 3 33.77 29.22 16.44
N ARG A 4 33.20 28.65 15.37
CA ARG A 4 31.76 28.37 15.32
C ARG A 4 31.52 27.13 16.17
N GLU A 5 30.86 27.31 17.30
CA GLU A 5 30.29 26.21 18.07
C GLU A 5 29.33 25.43 17.17
N ALA A 6 29.59 24.14 16.99
CA ALA A 6 28.69 23.25 16.29
C ALA A 6 27.44 23.03 17.16
N PRO A 7 26.22 23.14 16.62
CA PRO A 7 25.02 22.87 17.39
C PRO A 7 25.03 21.41 17.86
N ALA A 8 24.70 21.20 19.13
CA ALA A 8 24.58 19.88 19.72
C ALA A 8 23.59 19.04 18.89
N ALA A 9 24.06 17.90 18.37
CA ALA A 9 23.21 16.97 17.67
C ALA A 9 22.23 16.35 18.67
N ASN A 10 20.96 16.76 18.62
CA ASN A 10 19.91 16.16 19.41
C ASN A 10 19.53 14.82 18.77
N PHE A 11 19.90 13.72 19.42
CA PHE A 11 19.45 12.39 19.05
C PHE A 11 18.09 12.13 19.70
N LEU A 12 17.06 11.90 18.89
CA LEU A 12 15.77 11.44 19.38
C LEU A 12 15.80 9.91 19.40
N ILE A 13 15.71 9.34 20.61
CA ILE A 13 15.52 7.91 20.79
C ILE A 13 14.02 7.66 20.74
N CYS A 14 13.51 7.14 19.62
CA CYS A 14 12.12 6.74 19.49
C CYS A 14 11.86 5.42 20.24
N ALA A 15 10.66 5.29 20.82
CA ALA A 15 10.22 4.08 21.51
C ALA A 15 10.20 2.90 20.52
N GLY A 16 11.22 2.05 20.61
CA GLY A 16 11.49 0.98 19.63
C GLY A 16 12.97 0.76 19.34
N GLY A 17 13.87 1.58 19.89
CA GLY A 17 15.32 1.37 19.79
C GLY A 17 15.93 1.67 18.41
N LYS A 18 15.13 2.14 17.45
CA LYS A 18 15.64 2.71 16.21
C LYS A 18 16.10 4.15 16.49
N MET A 19 17.41 4.40 16.32
CA MET A 19 17.94 5.76 16.24
C MET A 19 17.36 6.42 14.99
N GLU A 20 16.49 7.42 15.17
CA GLU A 20 16.10 8.30 14.08
C GLU A 20 17.05 9.50 14.07
N LEU A 21 17.74 9.69 12.95
CA LEU A 21 18.50 10.91 12.71
C LEU A 21 17.50 12.06 12.55
N ASP A 22 17.75 13.16 13.27
CA ASP A 22 17.06 14.42 13.03
C ASP A 22 17.13 14.79 11.53
N GLN A 23 16.02 15.31 10.99
CA GLN A 23 15.92 15.66 9.57
C GLN A 23 16.96 16.71 9.15
N GLY A 24 17.33 17.62 10.06
CA GLY A 24 18.40 18.58 9.84
C GLY A 24 19.77 17.92 9.76
N VAL A 25 20.06 16.98 10.66
CA VAL A 25 21.29 16.19 10.65
C VAL A 25 21.37 15.31 9.40
N LEU A 26 20.27 14.65 9.01
CA LEU A 26 20.20 13.89 7.78
C LEU A 26 20.47 14.78 6.56
N GLY A 27 19.90 16.00 6.52
CA GLY A 27 20.17 16.99 5.49
C GLY A 27 21.65 17.37 5.40
N HIS A 28 22.33 17.57 6.54
CA HIS A 28 23.77 17.86 6.56
C HIS A 28 24.63 16.68 6.12
N VAL A 29 24.30 15.45 6.54
CA VAL A 29 24.99 14.23 6.11
C VAL A 29 24.84 14.04 4.61
N LEU A 30 23.63 14.22 4.08
CA LEU A 30 23.37 14.14 2.64
C LEU A 30 24.10 15.25 1.88
N ALA A 31 24.13 16.48 2.38
CA ALA A 31 24.88 17.58 1.77
C ALA A 31 26.39 17.29 1.70
N PHE A 32 26.96 16.72 2.77
CA PHE A 32 28.37 16.32 2.81
C PHE A 32 28.67 15.13 1.88
N VAL A 33 27.80 14.11 1.87
CA VAL A 33 27.92 12.93 1.00
C VAL A 33 27.82 13.30 -0.48
N ASN A 34 27.01 14.31 -0.80
CA ASN A 34 26.81 14.83 -2.15
C ASN A 34 27.84 15.90 -2.56
N ASP A 35 28.74 16.33 -1.67
CA ASP A 35 29.85 17.22 -2.04
C ASP A 35 30.84 16.45 -2.93
N PRO A 36 31.03 16.85 -4.21
CA PRO A 36 31.95 16.18 -5.12
C PRO A 36 33.38 16.10 -4.57
N ARG A 37 33.81 17.12 -3.83
CA ARG A 37 35.17 17.19 -3.25
C ARG A 37 35.29 16.27 -2.04
N GLY A 38 34.27 16.21 -1.17
CA GLY A 38 34.23 15.26 -0.05
C GLY A 38 34.11 13.80 -0.49
N SER A 39 33.41 13.54 -1.59
CA SER A 39 33.15 12.18 -2.12
C SER A 39 34.42 11.47 -2.61
N THR A 40 35.41 12.24 -3.10
CA THR A 40 36.64 11.70 -3.70
C THR A 40 37.68 11.30 -2.66
N CYS A 41 37.75 11.98 -1.52
CA CYS A 41 38.74 11.71 -0.48
C CYS A 41 38.47 10.40 0.29
N CYS A 42 37.20 10.02 0.44
CA CYS A 42 36.80 8.93 1.31
C CYS A 42 35.67 8.08 0.71
N ARG A 43 35.84 7.56 -0.51
CA ARG A 43 34.84 6.67 -1.16
C ARG A 43 34.37 5.53 -0.25
N HIS A 44 35.29 4.93 0.51
CA HIS A 44 34.97 3.88 1.50
C HIS A 44 34.11 4.41 2.65
N TRP A 45 34.40 5.60 3.16
CA TRP A 45 33.61 6.23 4.22
C TRP A 45 32.21 6.61 3.73
N ASN A 46 32.10 7.15 2.52
CA ASN A 46 30.82 7.46 1.91
C ASN A 46 29.98 6.19 1.70
N ALA A 47 30.55 5.13 1.13
CA ALA A 47 29.88 3.84 1.00
C ALA A 47 29.48 3.26 2.38
N TYR A 48 30.35 3.38 3.38
CA TYR A 48 30.04 2.97 4.75
C TYR A 48 28.87 3.75 5.35
N LEU A 49 28.84 5.08 5.20
CA LEU A 49 27.75 5.92 5.67
C LEU A 49 26.44 5.61 4.95
N ARG A 50 26.46 5.51 3.61
CA ARG A 50 25.27 5.17 2.80
C ARG A 50 24.69 3.82 3.20
N LYS A 51 25.55 2.83 3.44
CA LYS A 51 25.14 1.51 3.92
C LYS A 51 24.63 1.54 5.36
N SER A 52 25.35 2.19 6.27
CA SER A 52 25.03 2.18 7.71
C SER A 52 23.76 2.97 8.04
N LEU A 53 23.49 4.02 7.27
CA LEU A 53 22.31 4.87 7.42
C LEU A 53 21.19 4.52 6.44
N GLU A 54 21.38 3.46 5.64
CA GLU A 54 20.38 2.97 4.70
C GLU A 54 19.88 4.09 3.76
N LEU A 55 20.83 4.90 3.25
CA LEU A 55 20.52 6.12 2.50
C LEU A 55 20.18 5.85 1.04
N ASP A 56 20.61 4.73 0.48
CA ASP A 56 20.51 4.50 -0.96
C ASP A 56 19.06 4.53 -1.44
N TRP A 57 18.16 3.82 -0.78
CA TRP A 57 16.74 3.83 -1.11
C TRP A 57 16.06 5.16 -0.79
N LYS A 58 16.44 5.84 0.31
CA LYS A 58 15.92 7.19 0.62
C LYS A 58 16.29 8.21 -0.46
N ILE A 59 17.55 8.17 -0.90
CA ILE A 59 18.06 9.04 -1.97
C ILE A 59 17.35 8.71 -3.29
N SER A 60 17.28 7.43 -3.67
CA SER A 60 16.62 7.01 -4.91
C SER A 60 15.14 7.36 -4.94
N PHE A 61 14.41 7.09 -3.87
CA PHE A 61 13.00 7.43 -3.74
C PHE A 61 12.78 8.95 -3.75
N GLY A 62 13.56 9.69 -2.96
CA GLY A 62 13.48 11.15 -2.90
C GLY A 62 13.82 11.83 -4.23
N ALA A 63 14.84 11.33 -4.94
CA ALA A 63 15.21 11.81 -6.27
C ALA A 63 14.09 11.55 -7.29
N ALA A 64 13.51 10.34 -7.28
CA ALA A 64 12.39 10.00 -8.17
C ALA A 64 11.15 10.87 -7.87
N MET A 65 10.78 11.03 -6.59
CA MET A 65 9.69 11.93 -6.17
C MET A 65 9.95 13.38 -6.59
N TYR A 66 11.18 13.88 -6.46
CA TYR A 66 11.53 15.25 -6.86
C TYR A 66 11.45 15.43 -8.38
N GLN A 67 11.94 14.44 -9.14
CA GLN A 67 11.97 14.49 -10.61
C GLN A 67 10.57 14.40 -11.22
N HIS A 68 9.70 13.55 -10.68
CA HIS A 68 8.38 13.25 -11.26
C HIS A 68 7.24 14.03 -10.58
N GLY A 69 7.44 14.56 -9.38
CA GLY A 69 6.41 15.20 -8.55
C GLY A 69 5.48 14.20 -7.84
N SER A 70 5.30 13.02 -8.42
CA SER A 70 4.59 11.88 -7.87
C SER A 70 5.20 10.56 -8.33
N LEU A 71 4.90 9.48 -7.61
CA LEU A 71 5.24 8.12 -8.02
C LEU A 71 4.00 7.25 -8.03
N ASP A 72 3.82 6.52 -9.13
CA ASP A 72 2.74 5.57 -9.31
C ASP A 72 3.27 4.15 -9.11
N TYR A 73 2.50 3.32 -8.42
CA TYR A 73 2.79 1.92 -8.19
C TYR A 73 1.53 1.09 -8.38
N HIS A 74 1.61 0.14 -9.31
CA HIS A 74 0.53 -0.78 -9.63
C HIS A 74 0.85 -2.17 -9.13
N HIS A 75 -0.14 -2.82 -8.54
CA HIS A 75 -0.03 -4.20 -8.13
C HIS A 75 -1.35 -4.92 -8.41
N ALA A 76 -1.29 -6.04 -9.12
CA ALA A 76 -2.43 -6.91 -9.33
C ALA A 76 -2.18 -8.25 -8.63
N SER A 77 -3.23 -8.83 -8.08
CA SER A 77 -3.16 -10.13 -7.42
C SER A 77 -4.50 -10.85 -7.50
N VAL A 78 -4.43 -12.18 -7.40
CA VAL A 78 -5.61 -13.04 -7.40
C VAL A 78 -5.91 -13.49 -5.97
N LEU A 79 -7.20 -13.58 -5.65
CA LEU A 79 -7.72 -14.11 -4.40
C LEU A 79 -8.65 -15.28 -4.71
N ALA A 80 -8.28 -16.48 -4.26
CA ALA A 80 -9.19 -17.62 -4.30
C ALA A 80 -10.36 -17.39 -3.32
N GLU A 81 -11.59 -17.44 -3.83
CA GLU A 81 -12.84 -17.34 -3.08
C GLU A 81 -13.54 -18.71 -3.09
N GLY A 82 -12.99 -19.66 -2.33
CA GLY A 82 -13.45 -21.06 -2.35
C GLY A 82 -12.70 -21.91 -3.37
N THR A 83 -13.32 -22.99 -3.85
CA THR A 83 -12.69 -23.98 -4.74
C THR A 83 -12.67 -23.58 -6.20
N ASP A 84 -13.67 -22.80 -6.65
CA ASP A 84 -13.96 -22.61 -8.08
C ASP A 84 -14.01 -21.15 -8.50
N PHE A 85 -13.71 -20.22 -7.60
CA PHE A 85 -13.80 -18.79 -7.87
C PHE A 85 -12.50 -18.07 -7.51
N GLU A 86 -12.14 -17.14 -8.37
CA GLU A 86 -11.01 -16.24 -8.19
C GLU A 86 -11.50 -14.80 -8.37
N GLN A 87 -11.14 -13.95 -7.42
CA GLN A 87 -11.30 -12.51 -7.53
C GLN A 87 -9.98 -11.89 -7.96
N GLN A 88 -10.01 -11.06 -9.00
CA GLN A 88 -8.86 -10.26 -9.36
C GLN A 88 -8.93 -8.93 -8.62
N VAL A 89 -7.85 -8.60 -7.92
CA VAL A 89 -7.72 -7.35 -7.19
C VAL A 89 -6.59 -6.55 -7.81
N ALA A 90 -6.86 -5.30 -8.14
CA ALA A 90 -5.88 -4.34 -8.63
C ALA A 90 -5.76 -3.19 -7.64
N TYR A 91 -4.54 -2.92 -7.22
CA TYR A 91 -4.17 -1.80 -6.38
C TYR A 91 -3.38 -0.79 -7.21
N HIS A 92 -3.75 0.46 -7.08
CA HIS A 92 -3.06 1.60 -7.67
C HIS A 92 -2.71 2.58 -6.56
N PHE A 93 -1.43 2.75 -6.30
CA PHE A 93 -0.91 3.69 -5.31
C PHE A 93 -0.29 4.89 -6.02
N LEU A 94 -0.69 6.07 -5.58
CA LEU A 94 -0.14 7.37 -6.00
C LEU A 94 0.49 8.04 -4.78
N PHE A 95 1.81 8.16 -4.79
CA PHE A 95 2.59 8.86 -3.77
C PHE A 95 2.81 10.32 -4.19
N LEU A 96 2.43 11.25 -3.33
CA LEU A 96 2.47 12.70 -3.56
C LEU A 96 3.39 13.40 -2.54
N SER A 97 4.06 14.45 -3.00
CA SER A 97 4.84 15.36 -2.17
C SER A 97 3.93 16.36 -1.44
N PRO A 98 4.21 16.75 -0.17
CA PRO A 98 5.39 16.37 0.61
C PRO A 98 5.31 14.99 1.25
N HIS A 99 4.15 14.49 1.71
CA HIS A 99 4.05 13.20 2.44
C HIS A 99 2.63 12.60 2.39
N SER A 100 1.89 12.79 1.29
CA SER A 100 0.52 12.29 1.14
C SER A 100 0.47 11.15 0.13
N TRP A 101 -0.40 10.17 0.33
CA TRP A 101 -0.67 9.12 -0.67
C TRP A 101 -2.16 8.94 -0.89
N ARG A 102 -2.47 8.41 -2.06
CA ARG A 102 -3.80 7.93 -2.45
C ARG A 102 -3.66 6.50 -2.96
N MET A 103 -4.51 5.61 -2.50
CA MET A 103 -4.65 4.26 -3.01
C MET A 103 -6.04 4.11 -3.59
N GLU A 104 -6.12 3.58 -4.79
CA GLU A 104 -7.33 3.05 -5.38
C GLU A 104 -7.21 1.53 -5.46
N CYS A 105 -8.22 0.83 -4.95
CA CYS A 105 -8.31 -0.61 -4.96
C CYS A 105 -9.56 -0.98 -5.76
N SER A 106 -9.36 -1.60 -6.91
CA SER A 106 -10.42 -2.11 -7.77
C SER A 106 -10.46 -3.63 -7.62
N VAL A 107 -11.61 -4.14 -7.16
CA VAL A 107 -11.89 -5.57 -7.06
C VAL A 107 -12.82 -5.94 -8.19
N THR A 108 -12.37 -6.84 -9.05
CA THR A 108 -13.16 -7.37 -10.16
C THR A 108 -13.41 -8.86 -9.92
N ALA A 109 -14.68 -9.24 -9.86
CA ALA A 109 -15.14 -10.63 -9.84
C ALA A 109 -16.04 -10.89 -11.04
N VAL A 110 -16.33 -12.16 -11.33
CA VAL A 110 -17.07 -12.63 -12.53
C VAL A 110 -18.36 -11.84 -12.80
N HIS A 111 -19.02 -11.30 -11.77
CA HIS A 111 -20.31 -10.62 -11.88
C HIS A 111 -20.36 -9.19 -11.34
N PHE A 112 -19.25 -8.64 -10.82
CA PHE A 112 -19.25 -7.26 -10.32
C PHE A 112 -17.85 -6.65 -10.30
N ALA A 113 -17.78 -5.34 -10.52
CA ALA A 113 -16.61 -4.51 -10.25
C ALA A 113 -16.93 -3.57 -9.09
N ASN A 114 -16.04 -3.49 -8.11
CA ASN A 114 -16.16 -2.58 -6.98
C ASN A 114 -14.83 -1.84 -6.79
N THR A 115 -14.87 -0.51 -6.86
CA THR A 115 -13.71 0.35 -6.64
C THR A 115 -13.82 1.00 -5.27
N LYS A 116 -12.74 0.92 -4.51
CA LYS A 116 -12.63 1.49 -3.17
C LYS A 116 -11.39 2.36 -3.12
N GLN A 117 -11.52 3.55 -2.55
CA GLN A 117 -10.40 4.47 -2.41
C GLN A 117 -10.00 4.61 -0.94
N ARG A 118 -8.70 4.80 -0.71
CA ARG A 118 -8.12 5.19 0.58
C ARG A 118 -7.12 6.31 0.37
N THR A 119 -6.96 7.16 1.37
CA THR A 119 -5.96 8.20 1.40
C THR A 119 -5.27 8.20 2.74
N GLY A 120 -4.05 8.74 2.79
CA GLY A 120 -3.29 8.80 4.03
C GLY A 120 -1.99 9.56 3.91
N THR A 121 -1.15 9.39 4.93
CA THR A 121 0.22 9.91 4.97
C THR A 121 1.22 8.78 4.86
N TRP A 122 2.35 9.04 4.22
CA TRP A 122 3.42 8.05 4.08
C TRP A 122 4.70 8.55 4.71
N THR A 123 5.52 7.61 5.16
CA THR A 123 6.85 7.86 5.72
C THR A 123 7.81 6.78 5.24
N VAL A 124 9.09 7.12 5.07
CA VAL A 124 10.13 6.13 4.70
C VAL A 124 10.68 5.49 5.98
N VAL A 125 10.50 4.18 6.13
CA VAL A 125 11.00 3.39 7.27
C VAL A 125 11.87 2.26 6.73
N GLY A 126 13.19 2.38 6.93
CA GLY A 126 14.15 1.46 6.29
C GLY A 126 14.06 1.52 4.77
N ASP A 127 13.93 0.36 4.13
CA ASP A 127 13.77 0.15 2.68
C ASP A 127 12.30 0.13 2.22
N LYS A 128 11.37 0.58 3.06
CA LYS A 128 9.93 0.55 2.78
C LYS A 128 9.27 1.90 2.99
N ILE A 129 8.14 2.08 2.32
CA ILE A 129 7.19 3.16 2.57
C ILE A 129 6.10 2.65 3.49
N CYS A 130 6.03 3.21 4.70
CA CYS A 130 4.97 2.98 5.67
C CYS A 130 3.81 3.92 5.36
N CYS A 131 2.67 3.35 4.98
CA CYS A 131 1.44 4.06 4.66
C CYS A 131 0.50 4.01 5.86
N LYS A 132 0.22 5.18 6.43
CA LYS A 132 -0.74 5.36 7.52
C LYS A 132 -2.06 5.88 6.96
N PRO A 133 -3.19 5.15 7.12
CA PRO A 133 -4.49 5.63 6.71
C PRO A 133 -4.79 6.97 7.37
N GLY A 134 -5.26 7.95 6.58
CA GLY A 134 -5.77 9.19 7.14
C GLY A 134 -7.10 8.93 7.84
N CYS A 135 -7.39 9.69 8.90
CA CYS A 135 -8.77 9.84 9.36
C CYS A 135 -9.53 10.61 8.28
N ALA A 136 -9.99 9.92 7.23
CA ALA A 136 -10.91 10.50 6.29
C ALA A 136 -12.13 10.96 7.10
N LYS A 137 -12.39 12.27 7.10
CA LYS A 137 -13.73 12.76 7.49
C LYS A 137 -14.67 12.07 6.52
N ILE A 138 -15.50 11.18 7.07
CA ILE A 138 -16.42 10.31 6.35
C ILE A 138 -17.14 11.17 5.31
N SER A 139 -16.70 11.09 4.06
CA SER A 139 -17.46 11.58 2.93
C SER A 139 -18.51 10.53 2.65
N GLU A 140 -19.76 10.96 2.52
CA GLU A 140 -20.89 10.10 2.19
C GLU A 140 -20.63 9.44 0.82
N GLU A 141 -20.24 8.16 0.86
CA GLU A 141 -19.92 7.25 -0.26
C GLU A 141 -18.56 7.49 -0.96
N PRO A 142 -17.77 6.44 -1.33
CA PRO A 142 -18.07 5.01 -1.46
C PRO A 142 -17.57 4.16 -0.27
N THR A 143 -18.02 2.90 -0.23
CA THR A 143 -17.72 1.85 0.78
C THR A 143 -16.26 1.84 1.26
N HIS A 144 -15.99 2.47 2.40
CA HIS A 144 -14.65 2.47 3.00
C HIS A 144 -14.29 1.03 3.39
N VAL A 145 -13.16 0.52 2.89
CA VAL A 145 -12.62 -0.75 3.39
C VAL A 145 -12.19 -0.52 4.85
N ARG A 146 -12.86 -1.17 5.79
CA ARG A 146 -12.42 -1.28 7.19
C ARG A 146 -11.09 -2.05 7.26
N GLY A 147 -9.99 -1.35 7.07
CA GLY A 147 -8.66 -1.82 7.39
C GLY A 147 -7.94 -0.62 7.96
N SER A 148 -7.89 -0.58 9.30
CA SER A 148 -7.27 0.49 10.09
C SER A 148 -5.76 0.31 10.22
N SER A 149 -5.20 -0.69 9.55
CA SER A 149 -3.82 -1.10 9.76
C SER A 149 -2.90 -0.33 8.83
N ASP A 150 -1.84 0.23 9.42
CA ASP A 150 -0.67 0.68 8.68
C ASP A 150 -0.12 -0.49 7.84
N PHE A 151 0.43 -0.19 6.68
CA PHE A 151 1.04 -1.20 5.82
C PHE A 151 2.32 -0.67 5.18
N GLU A 152 3.20 -1.58 4.78
CA GLU A 152 4.54 -1.24 4.27
C GLU A 152 4.74 -1.77 2.84
N ILE A 153 5.11 -0.90 1.90
CA ILE A 153 5.45 -1.28 0.52
C ILE A 153 6.96 -1.09 0.31
N PRO A 154 7.69 -2.09 -0.22
CA PRO A 154 9.11 -1.93 -0.54
C PRO A 154 9.35 -0.77 -1.51
N VAL A 155 10.34 0.06 -1.22
CA VAL A 155 10.74 1.18 -2.09
C VAL A 155 11.14 0.67 -3.48
N ALA A 156 11.80 -0.48 -3.54
CA ALA A 156 12.20 -1.10 -4.80
C ALA A 156 10.99 -1.39 -5.72
N ASP A 157 9.89 -1.89 -5.16
CA ASP A 157 8.67 -2.19 -5.90
C ASP A 157 8.00 -0.90 -6.43
N ILE A 158 8.04 0.18 -5.65
CA ILE A 158 7.50 1.47 -6.09
C ILE A 158 8.36 2.06 -7.21
N LEU A 159 9.69 1.99 -7.08
CA LEU A 159 10.62 2.49 -8.08
C LEU A 159 10.60 1.67 -9.38
N SER A 160 10.23 0.38 -9.33
CA SER A 160 10.01 -0.42 -10.53
C SER A 160 8.67 -0.13 -11.22
N GLY A 161 7.72 0.50 -10.51
CA GLY A 161 6.38 0.86 -11.01
C GLY A 161 5.38 -0.29 -11.07
N ASP A 162 5.86 -1.53 -11.17
CA ASP A 162 5.06 -2.76 -11.13
C ASP A 162 5.81 -3.88 -10.39
N THR A 163 5.04 -4.71 -9.70
CA THR A 163 5.48 -5.96 -9.06
C THR A 163 5.74 -7.12 -10.01
N GLY A 164 5.23 -7.07 -11.24
CA GLY A 164 5.47 -8.06 -12.30
C GLY A 164 4.99 -9.49 -12.01
N SER A 165 4.31 -9.72 -10.88
CA SER A 165 3.86 -11.04 -10.43
C SER A 165 2.49 -10.93 -9.78
N VAL A 166 1.52 -11.64 -10.35
CA VAL A 166 0.12 -11.69 -9.90
C VAL A 166 -0.12 -12.82 -8.88
N ASP A 167 0.77 -13.81 -8.85
CA ASP A 167 0.54 -15.08 -8.15
C ASP A 167 0.92 -15.06 -6.65
N LEU A 168 1.55 -13.98 -6.17
CA LEU A 168 2.06 -13.89 -4.80
C LEU A 168 1.39 -12.76 -4.04
N ILE A 169 0.58 -13.14 -3.04
CA ILE A 169 0.03 -12.20 -2.06
C ILE A 169 1.19 -11.61 -1.25
N ARG A 170 1.36 -10.29 -1.31
CA ARG A 170 2.36 -9.53 -0.59
C ARG A 170 1.98 -9.38 0.89
N PRO A 171 2.95 -9.29 1.81
CA PRO A 171 2.67 -9.13 3.23
C PRO A 171 1.74 -7.96 3.57
N TRP A 172 1.84 -6.84 2.85
CA TRP A 172 0.97 -5.67 3.07
C TRP A 172 -0.47 -5.88 2.63
N GLU A 173 -0.72 -6.79 1.67
CA GLU A 173 -2.07 -7.06 1.17
C GLU A 173 -2.95 -7.69 2.24
N TYR A 174 -2.38 -8.49 3.15
CA TYR A 174 -3.13 -9.08 4.26
C TYR A 174 -3.84 -8.01 5.09
N GLY A 175 -3.12 -6.94 5.48
CA GLY A 175 -3.69 -5.82 6.24
C GLY A 175 -4.70 -5.01 5.43
N VAL A 176 -4.44 -4.78 4.13
CA VAL A 176 -5.37 -4.03 3.26
C VAL A 176 -6.67 -4.82 3.04
N ARG A 177 -6.58 -6.14 2.89
CA ARG A 177 -7.67 -7.08 2.67
C ARG A 177 -8.41 -7.48 3.96
N GLY A 178 -7.85 -7.21 5.13
CA GLY A 178 -8.39 -7.68 6.41
C GLY A 178 -8.23 -9.19 6.61
N LEU A 179 -7.23 -9.79 5.96
CA LEU A 179 -6.84 -11.18 6.17
C LEU A 179 -5.91 -11.29 7.39
N PRO A 180 -5.91 -12.42 8.12
CA PRO A 180 -4.94 -12.68 9.18
C PRO A 180 -3.51 -12.66 8.63
N ALA A 181 -2.54 -12.27 9.44
CA ALA A 181 -1.15 -12.25 8.99
C ALA A 181 -0.69 -13.67 8.60
N PRO A 182 0.22 -13.82 7.63
CA PRO A 182 0.72 -15.14 7.24
C PRO A 182 1.35 -15.84 8.45
N GLY A 183 0.81 -17.01 8.81
CA GLY A 183 1.25 -17.79 9.98
C GLY A 183 0.40 -17.59 11.24
N GLU A 184 -0.54 -16.64 11.25
CA GLU A 184 -1.62 -16.60 12.24
C GLU A 184 -2.71 -17.56 11.77
N GLU A 185 -2.99 -18.60 12.58
CA GLU A 185 -4.17 -19.42 12.34
C GLU A 185 -5.40 -18.50 12.36
N PRO A 186 -6.25 -18.52 11.32
CA PRO A 186 -7.48 -17.77 11.36
C PRO A 186 -8.27 -18.28 12.56
N GLU A 187 -8.46 -17.43 13.57
CA GLU A 187 -9.49 -17.68 14.58
C GLU A 187 -10.76 -17.97 13.77
N ARG A 188 -11.28 -19.20 13.89
CA ARG A 188 -12.34 -19.79 13.04
C ARG A 188 -13.63 -18.95 12.96
N ALA A 189 -13.70 -17.81 13.64
CA ALA A 189 -14.86 -16.96 13.79
C ALA A 189 -15.15 -16.01 12.61
N THR A 190 -14.19 -15.65 11.74
CA THR A 190 -14.41 -14.50 10.83
C THR A 190 -14.62 -14.85 9.35
N LEU A 191 -14.35 -16.09 8.92
CA LEU A 191 -14.63 -16.51 7.53
C LEU A 191 -16.10 -16.93 7.31
N GLN A 192 -16.86 -17.19 8.37
CA GLN A 192 -18.29 -17.51 8.26
C GLN A 192 -19.20 -16.28 8.25
N SER A 193 -18.79 -15.13 8.80
CA SER A 193 -19.66 -13.95 8.91
C SER A 193 -19.66 -13.02 7.69
N ALA A 194 -18.77 -13.24 6.71
CA ALA A 194 -18.82 -12.56 5.41
C ALA A 194 -19.80 -13.24 4.42
N LEU A 195 -20.35 -14.40 4.78
CA LEU A 195 -21.39 -15.08 4.04
C LEU A 195 -22.78 -14.76 4.63
N PRO A 196 -23.41 -13.67 4.14
CA PRO A 196 -24.83 -13.75 3.86
C PRO A 196 -25.06 -13.17 2.47
N ARG A 197 -24.54 -13.85 1.44
CA ARG A 197 -24.79 -13.40 0.07
C ARG A 197 -25.09 -14.48 -0.93
N ARG A 198 -24.67 -15.74 -0.74
CA ARG A 198 -24.99 -16.81 -1.70
C ARG A 198 -26.49 -17.09 -1.80
N ALA A 199 -27.19 -17.30 -0.67
CA ALA A 199 -28.64 -17.47 -0.69
C ALA A 199 -29.39 -16.21 -1.20
N ALA A 200 -28.86 -15.01 -0.95
CA ALA A 200 -29.46 -13.76 -1.42
C ALA A 200 -29.18 -13.47 -2.91
N LEU A 201 -28.00 -13.83 -3.42
CA LEU A 201 -27.63 -13.75 -4.83
C LEU A 201 -28.32 -14.84 -5.63
N ASP A 202 -28.37 -16.08 -5.13
CA ASP A 202 -29.10 -17.18 -5.76
C ASP A 202 -30.60 -16.85 -5.79
N ALA A 203 -31.17 -16.28 -4.72
CA ALA A 203 -32.56 -15.81 -4.72
C ALA A 203 -32.78 -14.62 -5.68
N ALA A 204 -31.84 -13.67 -5.76
CA ALA A 204 -31.92 -12.55 -6.71
C ALA A 204 -31.78 -13.02 -8.17
N PHE A 205 -30.94 -14.03 -8.42
CA PHE A 205 -30.73 -14.61 -9.74
C PHE A 205 -31.94 -15.45 -10.17
N GLN A 206 -32.49 -16.27 -9.27
CA GLN A 206 -33.75 -16.98 -9.54
C GLN A 206 -34.94 -16.04 -9.71
N ALA A 207 -34.98 -14.92 -8.98
CA ALA A 207 -36.00 -13.89 -9.18
C ALA A 207 -35.84 -13.17 -10.54
N ALA A 208 -34.61 -12.97 -11.01
CA ALA A 208 -34.33 -12.35 -12.31
C ALA A 208 -34.57 -13.30 -13.50
N GLU A 209 -34.22 -14.58 -13.38
CA GLU A 209 -34.54 -15.60 -14.39
C GLU A 209 -36.06 -15.87 -14.45
N GLY A 210 -36.73 -15.89 -13.30
CA GLY A 210 -38.19 -15.99 -13.21
C GLY A 210 -38.93 -14.79 -13.81
N ALA A 211 -38.26 -13.64 -13.98
CA ALA A 211 -38.85 -12.44 -14.57
C ALA A 211 -38.77 -12.40 -16.12
N ARG A 212 -38.01 -13.31 -16.75
CA ARG A 212 -37.89 -13.41 -18.22
C ARG A 212 -38.89 -14.37 -18.86
N TYR A 213 -39.58 -15.18 -18.08
CA TYR A 213 -40.53 -16.16 -18.60
C TYR A 213 -41.90 -15.98 -17.95
N VAL A 214 -42.93 -15.81 -18.76
CA VAL A 214 -44.32 -15.72 -18.31
C VAL A 214 -45.10 -16.88 -18.93
N ARG A 215 -45.94 -17.54 -18.13
CA ARG A 215 -46.84 -18.57 -18.66
C ARG A 215 -48.07 -17.92 -19.25
N ILE A 216 -48.29 -18.11 -20.55
CA ILE A 216 -49.52 -17.72 -21.26
C ILE A 216 -50.12 -19.01 -21.82
N ASP A 217 -51.37 -19.30 -21.47
CA ASP A 217 -52.12 -20.48 -21.92
C ASP A 217 -51.46 -21.85 -21.65
N GLY A 218 -50.69 -21.95 -20.56
CA GLY A 218 -50.05 -23.19 -20.13
C GLY A 218 -48.68 -23.46 -20.77
N GLU A 219 -48.25 -22.62 -21.71
CA GLU A 219 -46.90 -22.67 -22.31
C GLU A 219 -46.00 -21.59 -21.69
N LEU A 220 -44.71 -21.93 -21.52
CA LEU A 220 -43.71 -20.99 -21.00
C LEU A 220 -43.23 -20.13 -22.18
N GLN A 221 -43.44 -18.81 -22.12
CA GLN A 221 -42.97 -17.87 -23.15
C GLN A 221 -41.96 -16.89 -22.56
N GLU A 222 -40.89 -16.62 -23.30
CA GLU A 222 -39.88 -15.60 -22.95
C GLU A 222 -40.45 -14.21 -23.28
N VAL A 223 -40.35 -13.25 -22.36
CA VAL A 223 -40.87 -11.88 -22.50
C VAL A 223 -39.78 -10.92 -22.96
#